data_AF-C1N3G1-F1
#
_entry.id   AF-C1N3G1-F1
#
_cell.length_a   1.000
_cell.length_b   1.000
_cell.length_c   1.000
_cell.angle_alpha   90.00
_cell.angle_beta   90.00
_cell.angle_gamma   90.00
#
_symmetry.space_group_name_H-M   'P 1'
#
loop_
_entity.id
_entity.type
_entity.pdbx_description
1 polymer ?
#
loop_
_entity_poly.entity_id
_entity_poly.type
_entity_poly.pdbx_seq_one_letter_code
_entity_poly.pdbx_strand_id
1 'polypeptide(L)'
;MFSSKSASASAPAPAAPPAGRALHLLSYDDAAKKFTLGEDALACLRGVRGPVGVLAVCGRARQGKSFILNQLASVARGRDGFAVGPTVRPCTKGLWIWSEPVPCVTAEGERYSLVLLDTEGVDAYDQTGQYSTQIFSLAVLLSSLFCYNQMGGIDEAALDRLSLVTEMTDHIRVRAAMEGGEKSGPGARRSAADASDLARFSPSFVWLLRDFYLDLADGTAADYLESALRHVPGDGPGVAAKNAIRDSIRGLFPERECFPLVRPVNDEAQLRDLSSVPRADLRPEFRRGLDDLVSLLFSRCRPKTVGRDVLNGPALAGMAKQYVDAINDGAVPAIATAWQSVAEAECRAAAE
;
A
#
# COMPACT_ATOMS: atom_id res chain seq x y z
N MET A 1 39.99 57.37 10.03
CA MET A 1 40.04 56.20 10.93
C MET A 1 38.65 55.57 10.95
N PHE A 2 38.48 54.47 10.23
CA PHE A 2 37.23 53.71 10.17
C PHE A 2 37.13 52.78 11.39
N SER A 3 36.01 52.82 12.11
CA SER A 3 35.69 51.85 13.17
C SER A 3 34.70 50.84 12.61
N SER A 4 35.13 49.58 12.50
CA SER A 4 34.31 48.44 12.13
C SER A 4 33.61 47.87 13.37
N LYS A 5 32.30 47.69 13.31
CA LYS A 5 31.56 46.78 14.18
C LYS A 5 31.14 45.58 13.34
N SER A 6 31.78 44.43 13.55
CA SER A 6 31.30 43.16 13.03
C SER A 6 30.21 42.62 13.96
N ALA A 7 29.00 42.44 13.44
CA ALA A 7 27.97 41.65 14.10
C ALA A 7 28.24 40.17 13.79
N SER A 8 28.55 39.35 14.81
CA SER A 8 28.62 37.90 14.64
C SER A 8 27.20 37.35 14.46
N ALA A 9 26.88 36.88 13.26
CA ALA A 9 25.70 36.06 13.04
C ALA A 9 25.91 34.70 13.69
N SER A 10 25.09 34.37 14.70
CA SER A 10 25.06 33.04 15.31
C SER A 10 24.53 32.03 14.30
N ALA A 11 25.27 30.93 14.11
CA ALA A 11 24.84 29.81 13.28
C ALA A 11 23.51 29.22 13.80
N PRO A 12 22.57 28.81 12.93
CA PRO A 12 21.34 28.17 13.35
C PRO A 12 21.67 26.83 14.02
N ALA A 13 21.03 26.56 15.16
CA ALA A 13 21.15 25.29 15.86
C ALA A 13 20.73 24.12 14.93
N PRO A 14 21.39 22.95 15.03
CA PRO A 14 21.00 21.79 14.24
C PRO A 14 19.55 21.42 14.54
N ALA A 15 18.75 21.27 13.47
CA ALA A 15 17.38 20.79 13.57
C ALA A 15 17.37 19.47 14.37
N ALA A 16 16.42 19.34 15.31
CA ALA A 16 16.24 18.12 16.08
C ALA A 16 16.10 16.92 15.12
N PRO A 17 16.69 15.76 15.43
CA PRO A 17 16.59 14.59 14.58
C PRO A 17 15.11 14.23 14.34
N PRO A 18 14.74 13.75 13.15
CA PRO A 18 13.36 13.41 12.83
C PRO A 18 12.81 12.38 13.81
N ALA A 19 11.56 12.56 14.24
CA ALA A 19 10.83 11.58 15.03
C ALA A 19 10.37 10.45 14.10
N GLY A 20 11.20 9.42 14.03
CA GLY A 20 10.97 8.20 13.25
C GLY A 20 11.97 8.00 12.12
N ARG A 21 12.10 6.76 11.68
CA ARG A 21 12.94 6.35 10.55
C ARG A 21 12.24 5.29 9.72
N ALA A 22 12.63 5.17 8.45
CA ALA A 22 12.19 4.07 7.62
C ALA A 22 12.88 2.76 8.10
N LEU A 23 12.09 1.71 8.29
CA LEU A 23 12.56 0.37 8.63
C LEU A 23 12.26 -0.57 7.48
N HIS A 24 13.25 -1.34 7.05
CA HIS A 24 13.04 -2.43 6.11
C HIS A 24 12.17 -3.50 6.75
N LEU A 25 10.95 -3.67 6.26
CA LEU A 25 10.10 -4.78 6.65
C LEU A 25 10.49 -6.03 5.86
N LEU A 26 10.69 -5.91 4.55
CA LEU A 26 10.97 -7.02 3.66
C LEU A 26 12.15 -6.70 2.76
N SER A 27 13.09 -7.63 2.68
CA SER A 27 14.24 -7.60 1.79
C SER A 27 14.35 -8.91 1.03
N TYR A 28 15.11 -8.93 -0.05
CA TYR A 28 15.42 -10.15 -0.80
C TYR A 28 16.90 -10.46 -0.66
N ASP A 29 17.19 -11.67 -0.19
CA ASP A 29 18.54 -12.19 -0.10
C ASP A 29 18.88 -12.87 -1.44
N ASP A 30 19.74 -12.21 -2.23
CA ASP A 30 20.18 -12.72 -3.52
C ASP A 30 20.99 -14.02 -3.45
N ALA A 31 21.67 -14.27 -2.33
CA ALA A 31 22.47 -15.48 -2.14
C ALA A 31 21.57 -16.66 -1.75
N ALA A 32 20.63 -16.43 -0.84
CA ALA A 32 19.67 -17.45 -0.41
C ALA A 32 18.49 -17.64 -1.37
N LYS A 33 18.28 -16.70 -2.31
CA LYS A 33 17.11 -16.62 -3.20
C LYS A 33 15.78 -16.61 -2.45
N LYS A 34 15.75 -15.95 -1.29
CA LYS A 34 14.60 -15.90 -0.39
C LYS A 34 14.33 -14.48 0.10
N PHE A 35 13.08 -14.21 0.42
CA PHE A 35 12.70 -13.01 1.15
C PHE A 35 13.03 -13.15 2.64
N THR A 36 13.47 -12.06 3.24
CA THR A 36 13.79 -11.96 4.67
C THR A 36 13.07 -10.79 5.28
N LEU A 37 12.60 -10.96 6.52
CA LEU A 37 11.96 -9.89 7.28
C LEU A 37 12.99 -9.15 8.14
N GLY A 38 12.86 -7.83 8.23
CA GLY A 38 13.71 -7.02 9.10
C GLY A 38 13.25 -7.07 10.56
N GLU A 39 14.13 -7.51 11.46
CA GLU A 39 13.79 -7.63 12.89
C GLU A 39 13.44 -6.30 13.55
N ASP A 40 14.09 -5.19 13.17
CA ASP A 40 13.73 -3.86 13.66
C ASP A 40 12.28 -3.49 13.31
N ALA A 41 11.85 -3.81 12.09
CA ALA A 41 10.47 -3.58 11.64
C ALA A 41 9.49 -4.49 12.38
N LEU A 42 9.83 -5.76 12.58
CA LEU A 42 9.00 -6.69 13.35
C LEU A 42 8.90 -6.27 14.82
N ALA A 43 9.98 -5.81 15.43
CA ALA A 43 9.99 -5.28 16.79
C ALA A 43 9.11 -4.02 16.91
N CYS A 44 9.19 -3.11 15.92
CA CYS A 44 8.31 -1.95 15.82
C CYS A 44 6.83 -2.36 15.76
N LEU A 45 6.49 -3.33 14.90
CA LEU A 45 5.11 -3.84 14.79
C LEU A 45 4.67 -4.47 16.12
N ARG A 46 5.46 -5.38 16.71
CA ARG A 46 5.16 -6.04 17.99
C ARG A 46 4.94 -5.05 19.15
N GLY A 47 5.54 -3.86 19.07
CA GLY A 47 5.32 -2.76 20.03
C GLY A 47 3.91 -2.16 20.00
N VAL A 48 3.16 -2.33 18.91
CA VAL A 48 1.79 -1.82 18.76
C VAL A 48 0.80 -2.77 19.43
N ARG A 49 0.51 -2.54 20.72
CA ARG A 49 -0.35 -3.43 21.51
C ARG A 49 -1.85 -3.35 21.17
N GLY A 50 -2.31 -2.19 20.68
CA GLY A 50 -3.72 -1.96 20.31
C GLY A 50 -4.02 -2.32 18.84
N PRO A 51 -5.26 -2.03 18.38
CA PRO A 51 -5.66 -2.20 16.98
C PRO A 51 -4.68 -1.53 16.02
N VAL A 52 -4.30 -2.23 14.95
CA VAL A 52 -3.38 -1.73 13.94
C VAL A 52 -4.06 -1.65 12.58
N GLY A 53 -3.92 -0.52 11.90
CA GLY A 53 -4.28 -0.36 10.49
C GLY A 53 -3.01 -0.22 9.65
N VAL A 54 -3.07 -0.60 8.38
CA VAL A 54 -1.93 -0.46 7.45
C VAL A 54 -2.37 0.29 6.20
N LEU A 55 -1.70 1.41 5.90
CA LEU A 55 -1.87 2.14 4.64
C LEU A 55 -0.66 1.87 3.75
N ALA A 56 -0.88 1.13 2.67
CA ALA A 56 0.14 0.83 1.69
C ALA A 56 0.03 1.77 0.49
N VAL A 57 1.15 2.35 0.05
CA VAL A 57 1.22 3.09 -1.22
C VAL A 57 2.10 2.32 -2.19
N CYS A 58 1.50 1.82 -3.26
CA CYS A 58 2.16 1.01 -4.28
C CYS A 58 1.99 1.62 -5.67
N GLY A 59 2.78 1.18 -6.65
CA GLY A 59 2.77 1.73 -8.00
C GLY A 59 4.14 1.65 -8.65
N ARG A 60 4.26 2.17 -9.87
CA ARG A 60 5.53 2.08 -10.61
C ARG A 60 6.65 2.85 -9.90
N ALA A 61 7.89 2.48 -10.20
CA ALA A 61 9.06 3.19 -9.68
C ALA A 61 9.04 4.67 -10.09
N ARG A 62 9.50 5.56 -9.20
CA ARG A 62 9.71 7.00 -9.45
C ARG A 62 8.45 7.82 -9.75
N GLN A 63 7.28 7.33 -9.35
CA GLN A 63 6.03 8.08 -9.48
C GLN A 63 5.62 8.82 -8.19
N GLY A 64 6.58 9.11 -7.30
CA GLY A 64 6.36 9.92 -6.10
C GLY A 64 5.56 9.23 -4.99
N LYS A 65 5.69 7.92 -4.80
CA LYS A 65 5.03 7.14 -3.73
C LYS A 65 5.48 7.60 -2.34
N SER A 66 6.79 7.57 -2.09
CA SER A 66 7.40 8.00 -0.83
C SER A 66 7.10 9.47 -0.54
N PHE A 67 7.00 10.33 -1.58
CA PHE A 67 6.53 11.71 -1.40
C PHE A 67 5.12 11.76 -0.81
N ILE A 68 4.15 10.99 -1.33
CA ILE A 68 2.78 10.95 -0.78
C ILE A 68 2.79 10.44 0.67
N LEU A 69 3.56 9.38 0.95
CA LEU A 69 3.72 8.87 2.32
C LEU A 69 4.34 9.88 3.27
N ASN A 70 5.25 10.73 2.80
CA ASN A 70 5.81 11.82 3.60
C ASN A 70 4.78 12.86 3.93
N GLN A 71 3.94 13.23 2.96
CA GLN A 71 2.87 14.18 3.22
C GLN A 71 1.86 13.62 4.23
N LEU A 72 1.55 12.32 4.17
CA LEU A 72 0.72 11.63 5.16
C LEU A 72 1.36 11.64 6.56
N ALA A 73 2.63 11.25 6.66
CA ALA A 73 3.39 11.29 7.91
C ALA A 73 3.47 12.72 8.47
N SER A 74 3.65 13.70 7.58
CA SER A 74 3.82 15.10 7.93
C SER A 74 2.54 15.75 8.42
N VAL A 75 1.42 15.56 7.73
CA VAL A 75 0.13 16.11 8.17
C VAL A 75 -0.29 15.50 9.50
N ALA A 76 -0.09 14.20 9.68
CA ALA A 76 -0.46 13.53 10.92
C ALA A 76 0.38 13.94 12.14
N ARG A 77 1.59 14.49 11.94
CA ARG A 77 2.58 14.68 13.01
C ARG A 77 3.20 16.08 13.06
N GLY A 78 2.93 16.91 12.06
CA GLY A 78 3.54 18.22 11.84
C GLY A 78 5.04 18.20 11.50
N ARG A 79 5.60 17.17 10.84
CA ARG A 79 7.08 16.97 10.64
C ARG A 79 7.48 16.22 9.34
N ASP A 80 8.76 16.05 9.02
CA ASP A 80 9.22 15.36 7.79
C ASP A 80 9.19 13.81 7.86
N GLY A 81 9.03 13.12 6.71
CA GLY A 81 8.79 11.66 6.58
C GLY A 81 9.93 10.82 5.93
N PHE A 82 9.59 9.73 5.22
CA PHE A 82 10.48 8.84 4.43
C PHE A 82 11.47 9.57 3.51
N ALA A 83 12.59 8.92 3.17
CA ALA A 83 13.53 9.46 2.18
C ALA A 83 12.97 9.37 0.75
N VAL A 84 13.09 10.45 -0.03
CA VAL A 84 12.79 10.47 -1.47
C VAL A 84 14.10 10.68 -2.23
N GLY A 85 14.37 9.86 -3.25
CA GLY A 85 15.60 9.97 -4.04
C GLY A 85 15.36 10.56 -5.44
N PRO A 86 16.27 11.42 -5.97
CA PRO A 86 16.11 12.07 -7.28
C PRO A 86 16.75 11.30 -8.46
N THR A 87 17.32 10.10 -8.22
CA THR A 87 18.17 9.42 -9.22
C THR A 87 17.44 8.40 -10.08
N VAL A 88 18.09 7.96 -11.17
CA VAL A 88 17.55 6.95 -12.07
C VAL A 88 17.58 5.51 -11.53
N ARG A 89 17.93 5.30 -10.26
CA ARG A 89 17.89 3.97 -9.62
C ARG A 89 16.64 3.89 -8.73
N PRO A 90 15.94 2.74 -8.68
CA PRO A 90 14.83 2.55 -7.73
C PRO A 90 15.30 2.89 -6.31
N CYS A 91 14.61 3.82 -5.63
CA CYS A 91 15.04 4.31 -4.31
C CYS A 91 14.63 3.37 -3.18
N THR A 92 13.48 2.71 -3.34
CA THR A 92 12.92 1.75 -2.37
C THR A 92 13.10 0.35 -2.95
N LYS A 93 13.66 -0.60 -2.19
CA LYS A 93 13.71 -2.03 -2.53
C LYS A 93 12.98 -2.84 -1.45
N GLY A 94 12.18 -3.82 -1.85
CA GLY A 94 11.31 -4.58 -0.95
C GLY A 94 10.17 -3.76 -0.32
N LEU A 95 9.86 -4.00 0.95
CA LEU A 95 8.81 -3.29 1.71
C LEU A 95 9.39 -2.55 2.90
N TRP A 96 8.86 -1.36 3.19
CA TRP A 96 9.35 -0.49 4.25
C TRP A 96 8.20 0.04 5.09
N ILE A 97 8.39 0.09 6.41
CA ILE A 97 7.44 0.74 7.32
C ILE A 97 8.07 1.97 7.97
N TRP A 98 7.24 2.94 8.35
CA TRP A 98 7.68 4.03 9.21
C TRP A 98 7.74 3.54 10.67
N SER A 99 8.85 3.78 11.37
CA SER A 99 9.10 3.26 12.73
C SER A 99 8.18 3.83 13.81
N GLU A 100 7.39 4.85 13.48
CA GLU A 100 6.47 5.47 14.42
C GLU A 100 5.06 5.46 13.84
N PRO A 101 4.18 4.55 14.29
CA PRO A 101 2.79 4.49 13.83
C PRO A 101 2.02 5.79 14.11
N VAL A 102 1.09 6.15 13.24
CA VAL A 102 0.26 7.35 13.36
C VAL A 102 -0.97 7.03 14.21
N PRO A 103 -1.19 7.71 15.35
CA PRO A 103 -2.43 7.55 16.12
C PRO A 103 -3.63 8.02 15.31
N CYS A 104 -4.65 7.18 15.19
CA CYS A 104 -5.87 7.45 14.43
C CYS A 104 -7.11 7.12 15.26
N VAL A 105 -8.25 7.66 14.83
CA VAL A 105 -9.56 7.40 15.41
C VAL A 105 -10.52 7.03 14.28
N THR A 106 -11.27 5.94 14.43
CA THR A 106 -12.30 5.55 13.46
C THR A 106 -13.49 6.53 13.50
N ALA A 107 -14.41 6.42 12.53
CA ALA A 107 -15.63 7.22 12.53
C ALA A 107 -16.50 6.95 13.77
N GLU A 108 -16.38 5.74 14.34
CA GLU A 108 -17.08 5.27 15.53
C GLU A 108 -16.39 5.71 16.84
N GLY A 109 -15.26 6.39 16.77
CA GLY A 109 -14.52 6.90 17.94
C GLY A 109 -13.48 5.94 18.51
N GLU A 110 -13.19 4.82 17.84
CA GLU A 110 -12.23 3.82 18.31
C GLU A 110 -10.80 4.20 17.94
N ARG A 111 -9.87 4.07 18.89
CA ARG A 111 -8.45 4.40 18.67
C ARG A 111 -7.70 3.24 18.05
N TYR A 112 -6.86 3.53 17.08
CA TYR A 112 -5.95 2.57 16.46
C TYR A 112 -4.64 3.23 16.02
N SER A 113 -3.64 2.40 15.75
CA SER A 113 -2.34 2.83 15.24
C SER A 113 -2.23 2.52 13.76
N LEU A 114 -1.97 3.54 12.94
CA LEU A 114 -1.77 3.40 11.50
C LEU A 114 -0.29 3.22 11.17
N VAL A 115 0.06 2.09 10.55
CA VAL A 115 1.36 1.83 9.96
C VAL A 115 1.36 2.29 8.51
N LEU A 116 2.35 3.11 8.15
CA LEU A 116 2.59 3.53 6.77
C LEU A 116 3.55 2.52 6.10
N LEU A 117 3.11 1.92 5.00
CA LEU A 117 3.87 0.92 4.24
C LEU A 117 4.24 1.49 2.85
N ASP A 118 5.53 1.73 2.64
CA ASP A 118 6.09 2.05 1.32
C ASP A 118 6.51 0.76 0.62
N THR A 119 6.23 0.70 -0.68
CA THR A 119 6.62 -0.45 -1.50
C THR A 119 7.68 -0.04 -2.50
N GLU A 120 8.50 -1.00 -2.85
CA GLU A 120 9.25 -0.95 -4.09
C GLU A 120 8.34 -0.65 -5.30
N GLY A 121 8.90 0.06 -6.27
CA GLY A 121 8.20 0.35 -7.51
C GLY A 121 8.21 -0.84 -8.47
N VAL A 122 7.02 -1.22 -8.94
CA VAL A 122 6.83 -2.27 -9.95
C VAL A 122 7.50 -1.89 -11.29
N ASP A 123 8.00 -2.88 -12.01
CA ASP A 123 8.72 -2.77 -13.30
C ASP A 123 10.01 -1.95 -13.25
N ALA A 124 10.80 -2.09 -12.19
CA ALA A 124 12.18 -1.66 -12.32
C ALA A 124 12.89 -2.57 -13.35
N TYR A 125 13.77 -1.97 -14.17
CA TYR A 125 14.45 -2.65 -15.29
C TYR A 125 15.33 -3.84 -14.86
N ASP A 126 15.60 -3.96 -13.56
CA ASP A 126 16.51 -4.92 -12.94
C ASP A 126 15.78 -6.09 -12.26
N GLN A 127 14.48 -6.30 -12.53
CA GLN A 127 13.64 -7.24 -11.78
C GLN A 127 12.92 -8.27 -12.65
N THR A 128 12.66 -9.44 -12.05
CA THR A 128 11.77 -10.43 -12.64
C THR A 128 10.31 -10.07 -12.37
N GLY A 129 9.41 -10.45 -13.28
CA GLY A 129 7.98 -10.26 -13.08
C GLY A 129 7.48 -10.94 -11.80
N GLN A 130 7.96 -12.17 -11.52
CA GLN A 130 7.59 -12.94 -10.34
C GLN A 130 7.94 -12.21 -9.03
N TYR A 131 9.14 -11.64 -8.94
CA TYR A 131 9.59 -10.88 -7.78
C TYR A 131 8.66 -9.70 -7.49
N SER A 132 8.36 -8.92 -8.53
CA SER A 132 7.51 -7.74 -8.42
C SER A 132 6.09 -8.11 -7.98
N THR A 133 5.53 -9.20 -8.52
CA THR A 133 4.20 -9.68 -8.13
C THR A 133 4.16 -10.16 -6.69
N GLN A 134 5.22 -10.81 -6.17
CA GLN A 134 5.30 -11.25 -4.77
C GLN A 134 5.34 -10.07 -3.79
N ILE A 135 6.19 -9.06 -4.05
CA ILE A 135 6.24 -7.83 -3.25
C ILE A 135 4.88 -7.13 -3.23
N PHE A 136 4.26 -7.00 -4.40
CA PHE A 136 2.97 -6.34 -4.54
C PHE A 136 1.85 -7.11 -3.82
N SER A 137 1.82 -8.44 -3.94
CA SER A 137 0.84 -9.29 -3.26
C SER A 137 0.96 -9.17 -1.74
N LEU A 138 2.20 -9.19 -1.21
CA LEU A 138 2.42 -8.95 0.22
C LEU A 138 1.93 -7.58 0.68
N ALA A 139 2.15 -6.53 -0.11
CA ALA A 139 1.66 -5.20 0.20
C ALA A 139 0.13 -5.16 0.29
N VAL A 140 -0.58 -5.81 -0.65
CA VAL A 140 -2.06 -5.92 -0.62
C VAL A 140 -2.52 -6.69 0.62
N LEU A 141 -1.96 -7.86 0.89
CA LEU A 141 -2.39 -8.72 2.00
C LEU A 141 -2.21 -8.05 3.37
N LEU A 142 -1.08 -7.38 3.56
CA LEU A 142 -0.75 -6.67 4.80
C LEU A 142 -1.55 -5.38 4.97
N SER A 143 -1.99 -4.75 3.88
CA SER A 143 -2.69 -3.46 3.93
C SER A 143 -4.12 -3.57 4.48
N SER A 144 -4.57 -2.56 5.23
CA SER A 144 -6.01 -2.28 5.45
C SER A 144 -6.57 -1.43 4.32
N LEU A 145 -5.75 -0.48 3.84
CA LEU A 145 -6.05 0.40 2.73
C LEU A 145 -4.88 0.34 1.74
N PHE A 146 -5.18 -0.04 0.51
CA PHE A 146 -4.22 -0.14 -0.58
C PHE A 146 -4.39 1.04 -1.54
N CYS A 147 -3.39 1.92 -1.60
CA CYS A 147 -3.36 3.05 -2.50
C CYS A 147 -2.46 2.74 -3.70
N TYR A 148 -3.04 2.60 -4.88
CA TYR A 148 -2.32 2.36 -6.13
C TYR A 148 -2.06 3.70 -6.85
N ASN A 149 -0.81 4.15 -6.80
CA ASN A 149 -0.31 5.37 -7.39
C ASN A 149 0.14 5.14 -8.84
N GLN A 150 -0.59 5.74 -9.78
CA GLN A 150 -0.34 5.68 -11.21
C GLN A 150 -0.22 7.08 -11.80
N MET A 151 0.65 7.28 -12.79
CA MET A 151 0.70 8.51 -13.59
C MET A 151 -0.30 8.45 -14.74
N GLY A 152 -1.03 9.55 -14.98
CA GLY A 152 -2.01 9.66 -16.05
C GLY A 152 -3.32 8.93 -15.75
N GLY A 153 -4.09 8.64 -16.81
CA GLY A 153 -5.35 7.89 -16.71
C GLY A 153 -5.14 6.39 -16.54
N ILE A 154 -6.24 5.68 -16.27
CA ILE A 154 -6.30 4.22 -16.17
C ILE A 154 -6.10 3.63 -17.57
N ASP A 155 -5.17 2.68 -17.69
CA ASP A 155 -4.87 1.95 -18.92
C ASP A 155 -4.95 0.43 -18.69
N GLU A 156 -5.01 -0.34 -19.78
CA GLU A 156 -5.10 -1.81 -19.70
C GLU A 156 -3.83 -2.40 -19.06
N ALA A 157 -2.67 -1.78 -19.25
CA ALA A 157 -1.42 -2.24 -18.64
C ALA A 157 -1.44 -2.15 -17.10
N ALA A 158 -2.13 -1.16 -16.52
CA ALA A 158 -2.33 -1.10 -15.08
C ALA A 158 -3.35 -2.13 -14.59
N LEU A 159 -4.42 -2.38 -15.36
CA LEU A 159 -5.39 -3.44 -15.05
C LEU A 159 -4.74 -4.83 -15.04
N ASP A 160 -3.92 -5.14 -16.04
CA ASP A 160 -3.19 -6.42 -16.14
C ASP A 160 -2.29 -6.65 -14.92
N ARG A 161 -1.59 -5.61 -14.44
CA ARG A 161 -0.73 -5.70 -13.25
C ARG A 161 -1.54 -5.99 -11.99
N LEU A 162 -2.66 -5.29 -11.82
CA LEU A 162 -3.57 -5.56 -10.70
C LEU A 162 -4.13 -6.97 -10.80
N SER A 163 -4.36 -7.50 -12.01
CA SER A 163 -4.83 -8.88 -12.19
C SER A 163 -3.86 -9.92 -11.64
N LEU A 164 -2.57 -9.84 -11.97
CA LEU A 164 -1.57 -10.82 -11.51
C LEU A 164 -1.54 -10.92 -9.98
N VAL A 165 -1.79 -9.79 -9.33
CA VAL A 165 -1.87 -9.68 -7.88
C VAL A 165 -3.18 -10.25 -7.37
N THR A 166 -4.29 -9.97 -8.06
CA THR A 166 -5.59 -10.57 -7.72
C THR A 166 -5.57 -12.08 -7.86
N GLU A 167 -4.89 -12.64 -8.86
CA GLU A 167 -4.75 -14.08 -9.06
C GLU A 167 -3.90 -14.72 -7.96
N MET A 168 -2.74 -14.13 -7.65
CA MET A 168 -1.96 -14.57 -6.50
C MET A 168 -2.82 -14.50 -5.24
N THR A 169 -3.50 -13.38 -4.99
CA THR A 169 -4.35 -13.19 -3.82
C THR A 169 -5.55 -14.15 -3.79
N ASP A 170 -6.14 -14.51 -4.93
CA ASP A 170 -7.25 -15.46 -5.03
C ASP A 170 -6.79 -16.91 -4.83
N HIS A 171 -5.63 -17.29 -5.35
CA HIS A 171 -5.00 -18.57 -5.00
C HIS A 171 -4.63 -18.61 -3.51
N ILE A 172 -4.33 -17.45 -2.90
CA ILE A 172 -4.13 -17.28 -1.46
C ILE A 172 -5.44 -17.49 -0.67
N ARG A 173 -6.60 -17.37 -1.29
CA ARG A 173 -7.91 -17.41 -0.63
C ARG A 173 -8.62 -18.76 -0.71
N VAL A 174 -8.44 -19.52 -1.80
CA VAL A 174 -9.19 -20.76 -2.06
C VAL A 174 -8.77 -21.96 -1.18
N ARG A 175 -7.52 -22.00 -0.66
CA ARG A 175 -7.08 -23.11 0.21
C ARG A 175 -7.69 -23.08 1.62
N ALA A 176 -8.02 -21.90 2.12
CA ALA A 176 -8.65 -21.71 3.43
C ALA A 176 -10.05 -22.34 3.53
N ALA A 177 -10.85 -22.25 2.47
CA ALA A 177 -12.20 -22.83 2.43
C ALA A 177 -12.19 -24.35 2.29
N MET A 178 -11.17 -24.91 1.62
CA MET A 178 -11.04 -26.35 1.39
C MET A 178 -10.63 -27.16 2.64
N GLU A 179 -9.96 -26.54 3.61
CA GLU A 179 -9.66 -27.18 4.91
C GLU A 179 -10.86 -27.14 5.88
N GLY A 180 -11.89 -26.33 5.58
CA GLY A 180 -13.17 -26.28 6.29
C GLY A 180 -14.21 -27.33 5.86
N GLY A 181 -13.84 -28.23 4.94
CA GLY A 181 -14.62 -29.42 4.63
C GLY A 181 -15.79 -29.20 3.66
N GLU A 182 -15.52 -28.84 2.41
CA GLU A 182 -16.41 -29.22 1.30
C GLU A 182 -15.61 -29.33 -0.02
N LYS A 183 -15.59 -30.53 -0.60
CA LYS A 183 -14.89 -30.82 -1.86
C LYS A 183 -15.68 -30.25 -3.03
N SER A 184 -15.38 -29.05 -3.49
CA SER A 184 -15.84 -28.58 -4.80
C SER A 184 -14.76 -28.79 -5.87
N GLY A 185 -15.06 -29.63 -6.86
CA GLY A 185 -14.16 -29.96 -7.97
C GLY A 185 -13.88 -28.78 -8.93
N PRO A 186 -12.92 -28.94 -9.86
CA PRO A 186 -12.52 -27.88 -10.78
C PRO A 186 -13.65 -27.63 -11.79
N GLY A 187 -14.45 -26.59 -11.55
CA GLY A 187 -15.61 -26.23 -12.40
C GLY A 187 -16.83 -25.67 -11.63
N ALA A 188 -16.80 -25.62 -10.31
CA ALA A 188 -17.89 -25.02 -9.53
C ALA A 188 -17.93 -23.49 -9.75
N ARG A 189 -19.09 -22.96 -10.19
CA ARG A 189 -19.35 -21.52 -10.21
C ARG A 189 -19.19 -20.98 -8.79
N ARG A 190 -18.38 -19.92 -8.61
CA ARG A 190 -18.23 -19.18 -7.35
C ARG A 190 -19.63 -18.89 -6.80
N SER A 191 -19.94 -19.40 -5.61
CA SER A 191 -21.22 -19.12 -4.97
C SER A 191 -21.22 -17.70 -4.41
N ALA A 192 -22.40 -17.13 -4.17
CA ALA A 192 -22.52 -15.83 -3.50
C ALA A 192 -21.95 -15.84 -2.07
N ALA A 193 -21.83 -17.03 -1.44
CA ALA A 193 -21.20 -17.20 -0.14
C ALA A 193 -19.68 -17.02 -0.21
N ASP A 194 -19.02 -17.55 -1.25
CA ASP A 194 -17.57 -17.40 -1.45
C ASP A 194 -17.17 -15.93 -1.66
N ALA A 195 -18.01 -15.16 -2.36
CA ALA A 195 -17.81 -13.72 -2.58
C ALA A 195 -18.05 -12.88 -1.30
N SER A 196 -18.97 -13.31 -0.42
CA SER A 196 -19.21 -12.68 0.89
C SER A 196 -18.04 -12.92 1.87
N ASP A 197 -17.43 -14.11 1.83
CA ASP A 197 -16.24 -14.39 2.64
C ASP A 197 -14.99 -13.69 2.06
N LEU A 198 -14.93 -13.49 0.74
CA LEU A 198 -13.88 -12.74 0.05
C LEU A 198 -13.75 -11.28 0.52
N ALA A 199 -14.89 -10.62 0.72
CA ALA A 199 -14.94 -9.21 1.14
C ALA A 199 -14.31 -9.00 2.53
N ARG A 200 -14.34 -10.02 3.41
CA ARG A 200 -13.88 -9.92 4.81
C ARG A 200 -12.36 -9.84 4.98
N PHE A 201 -11.60 -10.19 3.95
CA PHE A 201 -10.13 -10.17 3.96
C PHE A 201 -9.56 -9.15 2.97
N SER A 202 -10.43 -8.45 2.26
CA SER A 202 -10.06 -7.52 1.20
C SER A 202 -9.78 -6.14 1.80
N PRO A 203 -8.64 -5.50 1.46
CA PRO A 203 -8.41 -4.12 1.86
C PRO A 203 -9.34 -3.19 1.07
N SER A 204 -9.64 -2.02 1.63
CA SER A 204 -10.20 -0.93 0.84
C SER A 204 -9.15 -0.45 -0.18
N PHE A 205 -9.59 0.09 -1.31
CA PHE A 205 -8.71 0.44 -2.42
C PHE A 205 -8.87 1.91 -2.84
N VAL A 206 -7.75 2.59 -3.09
CA VAL A 206 -7.74 3.91 -3.70
C VAL A 206 -6.82 3.90 -4.92
N TRP A 207 -7.37 4.21 -6.10
CA TRP A 207 -6.59 4.45 -7.30
C TRP A 207 -6.21 5.93 -7.38
N LEU A 208 -4.97 6.25 -7.05
CA LEU A 208 -4.44 7.60 -7.11
C LEU A 208 -3.86 7.87 -8.51
N LEU A 209 -4.52 8.74 -9.27
CA LEU A 209 -4.11 9.16 -10.61
C LEU A 209 -3.31 10.46 -10.53
N ARG A 210 -1.98 10.35 -10.60
CA ARG A 210 -1.02 11.45 -10.57
C ARG A 210 -0.87 12.13 -11.92
N ASP A 211 -0.50 13.40 -11.91
CA ASP A 211 -0.36 14.22 -13.12
C ASP A 211 -1.60 14.14 -14.02
N PHE A 212 -2.79 14.01 -13.42
CA PHE A 212 -4.03 13.86 -14.16
C PHE A 212 -4.47 15.22 -14.72
N TYR A 213 -4.69 15.28 -16.03
CA TYR A 213 -5.05 16.50 -16.78
C TYR A 213 -6.27 16.32 -17.69
N LEU A 214 -6.87 15.13 -17.71
CA LEU A 214 -8.04 14.85 -18.53
C LEU A 214 -9.30 15.40 -17.86
N ASP A 215 -10.22 15.91 -18.68
CA ASP A 215 -11.54 16.29 -18.20
C ASP A 215 -12.40 15.03 -18.01
N LEU A 216 -13.06 14.91 -16.87
CA LEU A 216 -13.97 13.81 -16.56
C LEU A 216 -15.35 14.12 -17.15
N ALA A 217 -15.39 14.36 -18.47
CA ALA A 217 -16.54 14.92 -19.18
C ALA A 217 -17.87 14.18 -18.91
N ASP A 218 -17.80 12.88 -18.59
CA ASP A 218 -18.96 12.01 -18.38
C ASP A 218 -19.28 11.70 -16.91
N GLY A 219 -18.63 12.34 -15.92
CA GLY A 219 -19.00 12.16 -14.51
C GLY A 219 -17.89 12.40 -13.49
N THR A 220 -17.96 11.70 -12.37
CA THR A 220 -17.00 11.78 -11.28
C THR A 220 -15.81 10.84 -11.50
N ALA A 221 -14.76 10.99 -10.70
CA ALA A 221 -13.62 10.05 -10.72
C ALA A 221 -14.07 8.61 -10.38
N ALA A 222 -15.09 8.46 -9.54
CA ALA A 222 -15.69 7.16 -9.25
C ALA A 222 -16.35 6.55 -10.50
N ASP A 223 -17.11 7.35 -11.26
CA ASP A 223 -17.72 6.91 -12.51
C ASP A 223 -16.67 6.49 -13.56
N TYR A 224 -15.55 7.21 -13.62
CA TYR A 224 -14.42 6.86 -14.47
C TYR A 224 -13.81 5.49 -14.10
N LEU A 225 -13.59 5.23 -12.82
CA LEU A 225 -13.09 3.93 -12.34
C LEU A 225 -14.07 2.79 -12.64
N GLU A 226 -15.36 2.97 -12.34
CA GLU A 226 -16.37 1.95 -12.61
C GLU A 226 -16.54 1.69 -14.11
N SER A 227 -16.34 2.72 -14.94
CA SER A 227 -16.32 2.57 -16.40
C SER A 227 -15.11 1.78 -16.88
N ALA A 228 -13.91 2.04 -16.31
CA ALA A 228 -12.70 1.29 -16.64
C ALA A 228 -12.80 -0.20 -16.24
N LEU A 229 -13.48 -0.48 -15.12
CA LEU A 229 -13.72 -1.84 -14.62
C LEU A 229 -14.95 -2.52 -15.22
N ARG A 230 -15.70 -1.85 -16.09
CA ARG A 230 -16.84 -2.44 -16.78
C ARG A 230 -16.36 -3.46 -17.80
N HIS A 231 -17.11 -4.56 -17.93
CA HIS A 231 -16.88 -5.55 -18.98
C HIS A 231 -16.87 -4.90 -20.36
N VAL A 232 -15.90 -5.29 -21.17
CA VAL A 232 -15.80 -4.91 -22.57
C VAL A 232 -16.76 -5.82 -23.36
N PRO A 233 -17.61 -5.24 -24.23
CA PRO A 233 -18.53 -6.03 -25.05
C PRO A 233 -17.78 -6.81 -26.14
N GLY A 234 -18.37 -7.92 -26.56
CA GLY A 234 -17.86 -8.77 -27.64
C GLY A 234 -17.56 -10.19 -27.16
N ASP A 235 -17.26 -11.05 -28.13
CA ASP A 235 -17.01 -12.47 -27.91
C ASP A 235 -15.58 -12.84 -28.28
N GLY A 236 -15.03 -13.85 -27.61
CA GLY A 236 -13.74 -14.45 -27.93
C GLY A 236 -12.73 -14.45 -26.76
N PRO A 237 -11.62 -15.19 -26.90
CA PRO A 237 -10.70 -15.46 -25.80
C PRO A 237 -10.08 -14.19 -25.18
N GLY A 238 -9.75 -13.19 -26.00
CA GLY A 238 -9.15 -11.93 -25.52
C GLY A 238 -10.13 -11.07 -24.72
N VAL A 239 -11.41 -11.02 -25.12
CA VAL A 239 -12.45 -10.30 -24.38
C VAL A 239 -12.77 -11.02 -23.07
N ALA A 240 -12.85 -12.35 -23.10
CA ALA A 240 -13.04 -13.16 -21.90
C ALA A 240 -11.90 -12.94 -20.89
N ALA A 241 -10.64 -12.92 -21.33
CA ALA A 241 -9.49 -12.65 -20.47
C ALA A 241 -9.56 -11.25 -19.85
N LYS A 242 -9.84 -10.21 -20.66
CA LYS A 242 -10.02 -8.82 -20.18
C LYS A 242 -11.14 -8.68 -19.15
N ASN A 243 -12.24 -9.39 -19.34
CA ASN A 243 -13.38 -9.35 -18.43
C ASN A 243 -13.09 -10.11 -17.13
N ALA A 244 -12.35 -11.22 -17.20
CA ALA A 244 -11.87 -11.94 -16.02
C ALA A 244 -10.96 -11.06 -15.13
N ILE A 245 -10.05 -10.28 -15.72
CA ILE A 245 -9.21 -9.32 -15.00
C ILE A 245 -10.07 -8.33 -14.20
N ARG A 246 -11.07 -7.74 -14.86
CA ARG A 246 -11.99 -6.78 -14.26
C ARG A 246 -12.84 -7.41 -13.15
N ASP A 247 -13.26 -8.66 -13.31
CA ASP A 247 -13.95 -9.42 -12.27
C ASP A 247 -13.06 -9.65 -11.05
N SER A 248 -11.80 -10.04 -11.26
CA SER A 248 -10.85 -10.29 -10.18
C SER A 248 -10.54 -9.02 -9.40
N ILE A 249 -10.33 -7.88 -10.06
CA ILE A 249 -10.12 -6.58 -9.39
C ILE A 249 -11.36 -6.19 -8.57
N ARG A 250 -12.56 -6.29 -9.13
CA ARG A 250 -13.80 -5.95 -8.42
C ARG A 250 -14.09 -6.89 -7.25
N GLY A 251 -13.72 -8.16 -7.36
CA GLY A 251 -13.82 -9.14 -6.30
C GLY A 251 -12.81 -8.93 -5.17
N LEU A 252 -11.57 -8.57 -5.50
CA LEU A 252 -10.52 -8.25 -4.53
C LEU A 252 -10.75 -6.92 -3.83
N PHE A 253 -11.30 -5.92 -4.51
CA PHE A 253 -11.52 -4.58 -3.98
C PHE A 253 -13.01 -4.20 -4.10
N PRO A 254 -13.86 -4.72 -3.20
CA PRO A 254 -15.28 -4.37 -3.19
C PRO A 254 -15.48 -2.88 -2.86
N GLU A 255 -14.70 -2.37 -1.90
CA GLU A 255 -14.60 -0.96 -1.58
C GLU A 255 -13.44 -0.34 -2.35
N ARG A 256 -13.75 0.55 -3.29
CA ARG A 256 -12.77 1.17 -4.17
C ARG A 256 -13.13 2.61 -4.49
N GLU A 257 -12.12 3.46 -4.54
CA GLU A 257 -12.24 4.87 -4.91
C GLU A 257 -11.17 5.27 -5.91
N CYS A 258 -11.42 6.32 -6.66
CA CYS A 258 -10.46 6.92 -7.57
C CYS A 258 -10.26 8.38 -7.22
N PHE A 259 -8.99 8.80 -7.17
CA PHE A 259 -8.62 10.14 -6.79
C PHE A 259 -7.66 10.73 -7.83
N PRO A 260 -8.11 11.69 -8.65
CA PRO A 260 -7.24 12.42 -9.57
C PRO A 260 -6.48 13.51 -8.81
N LEU A 261 -5.18 13.56 -9.03
CA LEU A 261 -4.28 14.57 -8.47
C LEU A 261 -3.47 15.19 -9.61
N VAL A 262 -3.58 16.51 -9.72
CA VAL A 262 -2.87 17.27 -10.77
C VAL A 262 -1.36 17.20 -10.60
N ARG A 263 -0.62 17.69 -11.59
CA ARG A 263 0.84 17.80 -11.50
C ARG A 263 1.27 18.83 -10.41
N PRO A 264 2.28 18.55 -9.58
CA PRO A 264 2.68 19.42 -8.46
C PRO A 264 3.35 20.75 -8.86
N VAL A 265 4.25 20.73 -9.84
CA VAL A 265 4.96 21.90 -10.38
C VAL A 265 5.14 21.73 -11.89
N ASN A 266 5.31 22.82 -12.62
CA ASN A 266 5.47 22.77 -14.08
C ASN A 266 6.93 22.60 -14.50
N ASP A 267 7.88 23.04 -13.68
CA ASP A 267 9.30 23.01 -13.97
C ASP A 267 9.91 21.60 -13.78
N GLU A 268 10.61 21.09 -14.79
CA GLU A 268 11.17 19.75 -14.77
C GLU A 268 12.36 19.57 -13.82
N ALA A 269 13.08 20.64 -13.48
CA ALA A 269 14.15 20.57 -12.49
C ALA A 269 13.58 20.46 -11.07
N GLN A 270 12.53 21.22 -10.78
CA GLN A 270 11.76 21.11 -9.53
C GLN A 270 11.04 19.76 -9.42
N LEU A 271 10.47 19.22 -10.51
CA LEU A 271 9.86 17.89 -10.49
C LEU A 271 10.85 16.77 -10.15
N ARG A 272 12.11 16.91 -10.61
CA ARG A 272 13.17 15.92 -10.33
C ARG A 272 13.55 15.85 -8.85
N ASP A 273 13.43 16.96 -8.14
CA ASP A 273 13.70 17.04 -6.70
C ASP A 273 12.52 17.67 -5.97
N LEU A 274 11.35 17.07 -6.13
CA LEU A 274 10.12 17.57 -5.54
C LEU A 274 10.17 17.64 -4.00
N SER A 275 11.02 16.82 -3.37
CA SER A 275 11.28 16.84 -1.93
C SER A 275 11.89 18.14 -1.42
N SER A 276 12.69 18.83 -2.23
CA SER A 276 13.30 20.09 -1.83
C SER A 276 12.43 21.31 -2.13
N VAL A 277 11.36 21.13 -2.93
CA VAL A 277 10.42 22.20 -3.27
C VAL A 277 9.55 22.50 -2.04
N PRO A 278 9.58 23.75 -1.52
CA PRO A 278 8.72 24.15 -0.43
C PRO A 278 7.25 23.96 -0.79
N ARG A 279 6.44 23.50 0.17
CA ARG A 279 5.00 23.28 -0.04
C ARG A 279 4.31 24.53 -0.60
N ALA A 280 4.72 25.73 -0.18
CA ALA A 280 4.16 27.00 -0.65
C ALA A 280 4.35 27.24 -2.16
N ASP A 281 5.41 26.69 -2.74
CA ASP A 281 5.77 26.83 -4.15
C ASP A 281 5.09 25.78 -5.04
N LEU A 282 4.44 24.78 -4.41
CA LEU A 282 3.59 23.84 -5.13
C LEU A 282 2.33 24.53 -5.64
N ARG A 283 1.86 24.07 -6.81
CA ARG A 283 0.64 24.57 -7.44
C ARG A 283 -0.54 24.57 -6.46
N PRO A 284 -1.35 25.65 -6.39
CA PRO A 284 -2.46 25.74 -5.45
C PRO A 284 -3.47 24.59 -5.58
N GLU A 285 -3.76 24.15 -6.80
CA GLU A 285 -4.65 23.01 -7.08
C GLU A 285 -4.08 21.70 -6.53
N PHE A 286 -2.76 21.51 -6.68
CA PHE A 286 -2.08 20.34 -6.14
C PHE A 286 -2.12 20.33 -4.61
N ARG A 287 -1.87 21.48 -3.96
CA ARG A 287 -1.93 21.58 -2.51
C ARG A 287 -3.30 21.22 -1.95
N ARG A 288 -4.36 21.78 -2.53
CA ARG A 288 -5.74 21.45 -2.15
C ARG A 288 -6.05 19.97 -2.38
N GLY A 289 -5.73 19.45 -3.56
CA GLY A 289 -5.94 18.04 -3.87
C GLY A 289 -5.12 17.10 -2.97
N LEU A 290 -3.93 17.51 -2.52
CA LEU A 290 -3.13 16.75 -1.57
C LEU A 290 -3.77 16.73 -0.18
N ASP A 291 -4.33 17.85 0.30
CA ASP A 291 -5.06 17.91 1.57
C ASP A 291 -6.33 17.04 1.53
N ASP A 292 -7.06 17.07 0.41
CA ASP A 292 -8.24 16.24 0.17
C ASP A 292 -7.86 14.75 0.11
N LEU A 293 -6.76 14.41 -0.58
CA LEU A 293 -6.23 13.04 -0.64
C LEU A 293 -5.86 12.52 0.75
N VAL A 294 -5.11 13.31 1.53
CA VAL A 294 -4.70 12.93 2.88
C VAL A 294 -5.94 12.67 3.75
N SER A 295 -6.91 13.58 3.70
CA SER A 295 -8.18 13.44 4.42
C SER A 295 -8.94 12.18 4.00
N LEU A 296 -9.00 11.91 2.69
CA LEU A 296 -9.62 10.70 2.15
C LEU A 296 -8.93 9.44 2.69
N LEU A 297 -7.60 9.33 2.56
CA LEU A 297 -6.85 8.15 2.97
C LEU A 297 -6.99 7.87 4.48
N PHE A 298 -6.97 8.90 5.33
CA PHE A 298 -7.22 8.74 6.76
C PHE A 298 -8.68 8.34 7.05
N SER A 299 -9.65 8.94 6.35
CA SER A 299 -11.08 8.63 6.56
C SER A 299 -11.46 7.21 6.15
N ARG A 300 -10.76 6.65 5.17
CA ARG A 300 -11.02 5.31 4.61
C ARG A 300 -10.19 4.23 5.27
N CYS A 301 -9.04 4.55 5.83
CA CYS A 301 -8.26 3.56 6.55
C CYS A 301 -9.00 3.10 7.82
N ARG A 302 -8.88 1.81 8.11
CA ARG A 302 -9.53 1.13 9.24
C ARG A 302 -8.52 0.18 9.90
N PRO A 303 -8.75 -0.21 11.17
CA PRO A 303 -8.03 -1.34 11.75
C PRO A 303 -8.08 -2.56 10.81
N LYS A 304 -6.94 -3.23 10.65
CA LYS A 304 -6.86 -4.45 9.83
C LYS A 304 -7.66 -5.53 10.52
N THR A 305 -8.54 -6.18 9.77
CA THR A 305 -9.34 -7.31 10.26
C THR A 305 -9.05 -8.57 9.45
N VAL A 306 -9.17 -9.71 10.12
CA VAL A 306 -9.21 -11.02 9.48
C VAL A 306 -10.45 -11.73 10.02
N GLY A 307 -11.48 -11.87 9.18
CA GLY A 307 -12.78 -12.37 9.63
C GLY A 307 -13.45 -11.36 10.57
N ARG A 308 -13.59 -11.71 11.85
CA ARG A 308 -14.16 -10.84 12.89
C ARG A 308 -13.10 -10.25 13.82
N ASP A 309 -11.86 -10.72 13.70
CA ASP A 309 -10.79 -10.37 14.62
C ASP A 309 -10.08 -9.11 14.14
N VAL A 310 -9.94 -8.14 15.04
CA VAL A 310 -9.16 -6.92 14.82
C VAL A 310 -7.71 -7.22 15.17
N LEU A 311 -6.79 -7.00 14.23
CA LEU A 311 -5.38 -7.28 14.45
C LEU A 311 -4.74 -6.21 15.31
N ASN A 312 -3.80 -6.65 16.15
CA ASN A 312 -2.81 -5.81 16.78
C ASN A 312 -1.45 -5.96 16.07
N GLY A 313 -0.45 -5.24 16.56
CA GLY A 313 0.90 -5.25 16.04
C GLY A 313 1.61 -6.61 16.05
N PRO A 314 1.65 -7.34 17.18
CA PRO A 314 2.18 -8.71 17.22
C PRO A 314 1.54 -9.64 16.21
N ALA A 315 0.21 -9.60 16.10
CA ALA A 315 -0.53 -10.42 15.15
C ALA A 315 -0.17 -10.07 13.70
N LEU A 316 -0.08 -8.78 13.35
CA LEU A 316 0.35 -8.33 12.03
C LEU A 316 1.79 -8.77 11.71
N ALA A 317 2.71 -8.72 12.69
CA ALA A 317 4.08 -9.21 12.52
C ALA A 317 4.12 -10.73 12.29
N GLY A 318 3.28 -11.49 13.00
CA GLY A 318 3.08 -12.92 12.78
C GLY A 318 2.56 -13.23 11.38
N MET A 319 1.57 -12.46 10.91
CA MET A 319 1.02 -12.61 9.55
C MET A 319 2.08 -12.33 8.48
N ALA A 320 2.88 -11.27 8.64
CA ALA A 320 3.99 -10.98 7.73
C ALA A 320 4.97 -12.16 7.63
N LYS A 321 5.32 -12.76 8.78
CA LYS A 321 6.17 -13.95 8.82
C LYS A 321 5.57 -15.13 8.05
N GLN A 322 4.32 -15.48 8.34
CA GLN A 322 3.63 -16.58 7.67
C GLN A 322 3.54 -16.40 6.15
N TYR A 323 3.26 -15.17 5.70
CA TYR A 323 3.20 -14.90 4.25
C TYR A 323 4.56 -15.01 3.57
N VAL A 324 5.62 -14.53 4.22
CA VAL A 324 6.98 -14.63 3.69
C VAL A 324 7.46 -16.07 3.64
N ASP A 325 7.22 -16.84 4.70
CA ASP A 325 7.57 -18.26 4.76
C ASP A 325 6.87 -19.04 3.63
N ALA A 326 5.57 -18.83 3.45
CA ALA A 326 4.82 -19.45 2.36
C ALA A 326 5.37 -19.10 0.96
N ILE A 327 5.67 -17.82 0.70
CA ILE A 327 6.26 -17.38 -0.58
C ILE A 327 7.63 -18.03 -0.82
N ASN A 328 8.46 -18.10 0.22
CA ASN A 328 9.79 -18.70 0.14
C ASN A 328 9.76 -20.21 -0.13
N ASP A 329 8.70 -20.89 0.30
CA ASP A 329 8.51 -22.32 0.06
C ASP A 329 7.83 -22.61 -1.30
N GLY A 330 7.61 -21.57 -2.11
CA GLY A 330 6.89 -21.67 -3.39
C GLY A 330 5.41 -21.96 -3.22
N ALA A 331 4.90 -21.90 -1.98
CA ALA A 331 3.50 -21.98 -1.69
C ALA A 331 2.84 -20.63 -1.96
N VAL A 332 1.56 -20.69 -2.29
CA VAL A 332 0.71 -19.51 -2.29
C VAL A 332 0.30 -19.27 -0.83
N PRO A 333 0.63 -18.11 -0.20
CA PRO A 333 0.21 -17.81 1.17
C PRO A 333 -1.28 -18.09 1.37
N ALA A 334 -1.77 -18.51 2.53
CA ALA A 334 -3.23 -18.55 2.73
C ALA A 334 -3.64 -17.70 3.92
N ILE A 335 -4.59 -16.77 3.71
CA ILE A 335 -4.94 -15.79 4.76
C ILE A 335 -5.44 -16.49 6.01
N ALA A 336 -6.31 -17.49 5.87
CA ALA A 336 -6.85 -18.20 7.02
C ALA A 336 -5.83 -19.08 7.73
N THR A 337 -4.95 -19.78 7.00
CA THR A 337 -3.93 -20.64 7.64
C THR A 337 -2.86 -19.80 8.33
N ALA A 338 -2.46 -18.68 7.72
CA ALA A 338 -1.58 -17.71 8.35
C ALA A 338 -2.21 -17.17 9.64
N TRP A 339 -3.49 -16.82 9.60
CA TRP A 339 -4.20 -16.32 10.79
C TRP A 339 -4.36 -17.37 11.87
N GLN A 340 -4.75 -18.60 11.54
CA GLN A 340 -4.87 -19.69 12.50
C GLN A 340 -3.54 -19.95 13.22
N SER A 341 -2.43 -20.00 12.47
CA SER A 341 -1.11 -20.19 13.06
C SER A 341 -0.73 -19.06 14.02
N VAL A 342 -1.06 -17.81 13.66
CA VAL A 342 -0.83 -16.63 14.51
C VAL A 342 -1.72 -16.65 15.74
N ALA A 343 -3.02 -16.90 15.58
CA ALA A 343 -3.99 -16.95 16.68
C ALA A 343 -3.63 -18.04 17.69
N GLU A 344 -3.24 -19.23 17.24
CA GLU A 344 -2.76 -20.30 18.12
C GLU A 344 -1.49 -19.91 18.88
N ALA A 345 -0.54 -19.22 18.22
CA ALA A 345 0.69 -18.78 18.86
C ALA A 345 0.42 -17.71 19.94
N GLU A 346 -0.46 -16.75 19.66
CA GLU A 346 -0.87 -15.72 20.62
C GLU A 346 -1.64 -16.34 21.80
N CYS A 347 -2.54 -17.29 21.54
CA CYS A 347 -3.26 -18.02 22.60
C CYS A 347 -2.31 -18.82 23.51
N ARG A 348 -1.29 -19.49 22.94
CA ARG A 348 -0.27 -20.19 23.73
C ARG A 348 0.53 -19.23 24.60
N ALA A 349 1.00 -18.12 24.02
CA ALA A 349 1.78 -17.11 24.74
C ALA A 349 0.98 -16.41 25.85
N ALA A 350 -0.35 -16.31 25.73
CA ALA A 350 -1.23 -15.74 26.76
C ALA A 350 -1.57 -16.73 27.88
N ALA A 351 -1.36 -18.04 27.66
CA ALA A 351 -1.64 -19.10 28.63
C ALA A 351 -0.43 -19.45 29.53
N GLU A 352 0.76 -18.97 29.17
CA GLU A 352 2.03 -19.11 29.92
C GLU A 352 2.26 -17.94 30.89
#